data_AF-A0A2R6DUC5-F1
#
_entry.id   AF-A0A2R6DUC5-F1
#
_cell.length_a   1.000
_cell.length_b   1.000
_cell.length_c   1.000
_cell.angle_alpha   90.00
_cell.angle_beta   90.00
_cell.angle_gamma   90.00
#
_symmetry.space_group_name_H-M   'P 1'
#
loop_
_entity.id
_entity.type
_entity.pdbx_description
1 polymer ?
#
loop_
_entity_poly.entity_id
_entity_poly.type
_entity_poly.pdbx_seq_one_letter_code
_entity_poly.pdbx_strand_id
1 'polypeptide(L)' 'MDVRAERERSGGTARRHWTTIVLEECDDGTWRATQRGVPIEGRGGTAAGAAAAYCREVEGDD' A
#
# COMPACT_ATOMS: atom_id res chain seq x y z
N MET A 1 5.98 14.62 -43.91
CA MET A 1 5.31 13.36 -43.55
C MET A 1 5.30 13.32 -42.04
N ASP A 2 4.35 14.04 -41.45
CA ASP A 2 4.24 14.29 -40.02
C ASP A 2 3.40 13.17 -39.42
N VAL A 3 4.09 12.11 -39.03
CA VAL A 3 3.48 10.89 -38.50
C VAL A 3 3.35 11.01 -36.99
N ARG A 4 2.12 11.29 -36.58
CA ARG A 4 1.37 10.58 -35.53
C ARG A 4 2.12 10.33 -34.22
N ALA A 5 1.75 11.09 -33.21
CA ALA A 5 0.77 10.62 -32.24
C ALA A 5 0.83 11.58 -31.08
N GLU A 6 -0.14 12.49 -31.05
CA GLU A 6 -0.63 13.08 -29.82
C GLU A 6 -0.80 11.93 -28.81
N ARG A 7 0.15 11.80 -27.88
CA ARG A 7 -0.11 11.08 -26.63
C ARG A 7 -1.11 11.95 -25.89
N GLU A 8 -2.38 11.76 -26.26
CA GLU A 8 -3.53 12.28 -25.56
C GLU A 8 -3.25 12.14 -24.07
N ARG A 9 -3.17 13.30 -23.42
CA ARG A 9 -3.22 13.40 -21.97
C ARG A 9 -4.48 12.66 -21.54
N SER A 10 -4.34 11.41 -21.11
CA SER A 10 -5.30 10.79 -20.21
C SER A 10 -5.23 11.54 -18.89
N GLY A 11 -5.82 12.73 -18.89
CA GLY A 11 -6.04 13.61 -17.75
C GLY A 11 -7.13 13.05 -16.86
N GLY A 12 -7.00 11.79 -16.47
CA GLY A 12 -7.65 11.33 -15.26
C GLY A 12 -7.02 12.12 -14.13
N THR A 13 -7.78 13.02 -13.50
CA THR A 13 -7.36 13.62 -12.23
C THR A 13 -7.31 12.47 -11.23
N ALA A 14 -6.14 11.84 -11.11
CA ALA A 14 -5.90 10.82 -10.10
C ALA A 14 -6.25 11.48 -8.77
N ARG A 15 -7.36 11.04 -8.17
CA ARG A 15 -7.74 11.55 -6.86
C ARG A 15 -6.67 11.08 -5.90
N ARG A 16 -5.91 12.02 -5.36
CA ARG A 16 -4.90 11.70 -4.36
C ARG A 16 -5.62 11.42 -3.05
N HIS A 17 -5.80 10.15 -2.74
CA HIS A 17 -6.28 9.69 -1.45
C HIS A 17 -5.07 9.45 -0.55
N TRP A 18 -5.14 9.99 0.67
CA TRP A 18 -4.16 9.72 1.71
C TRP A 18 -4.73 8.69 2.67
N THR A 19 -3.89 7.76 3.07
CA THR A 19 -4.21 6.79 4.11
C THR A 19 -2.99 6.57 4.98
N THR A 20 -3.21 5.96 6.15
CA THR A 20 -2.17 5.74 7.15
C THR A 20 -2.17 4.26 7.51
N ILE A 21 -1.00 3.65 7.43
CA ILE A 21 -0.74 2.33 7.97
C ILE A 21 -0.16 2.54 9.37
N VAL A 22 -0.80 1.93 10.36
CA VAL A 22 -0.38 1.95 11.76
C VAL A 22 0.54 0.76 12.00
N LEU A 23 1.68 1.01 12.64
CA LEU A 23 2.64 -0.02 13.04
C LEU A 23 2.70 -0.07 14.56
N GLU A 24 2.36 -1.23 15.12
CA GLU A 24 2.34 -1.49 16.55
C GLU A 24 3.33 -2.61 16.87
N GLU A 25 4.14 -2.41 17.91
CA GLU A 25 4.92 -3.49 18.51
C GLU A 25 4.02 -4.27 19.47
N CYS A 26 4.03 -5.60 19.35
CA CYS A 26 3.29 -6.53 20.21
C CYS A 26 4.17 -6.96 21.40
N ASP A 27 3.53 -7.48 22.46
CA ASP A 27 4.21 -7.90 23.69
C ASP A 27 5.27 -9.01 23.48
N ASP A 28 5.15 -9.78 22.40
CA ASP A 28 6.10 -10.81 21.97
C ASP A 28 7.28 -10.26 21.15
N GLY A 29 7.39 -8.94 21.00
CA GLY A 29 8.45 -8.25 20.26
C GLY A 29 8.28 -8.30 18.73
N THR A 30 7.15 -8.82 18.25
CA THR A 30 6.78 -8.74 16.84
C THR A 30 6.10 -7.42 16.52
N TRP A 31 6.03 -7.09 15.24
CA TRP A 31 5.40 -5.89 14.73
C TRP A 31 4.18 -6.26 13.90
N ARG A 32 3.10 -5.50 14.09
CA ARG A 32 1.86 -5.59 13.34
C ARG A 32 1.60 -4.31 12.57
N ALA A 33 1.30 -4.44 11.28
CA ALA A 33 0.90 -3.34 10.41
C ALA A 33 -0.59 -3.48 10.06
N THR A 34 -1.37 -2.42 10.28
CA THR A 34 -2.82 -2.38 9.99
C THR A 34 -3.23 -1.08 9.32
N GLN A 35 -4.31 -1.09 8.54
CA GLN A 35 -4.89 0.12 7.95
C GLN A 35 -6.39 0.17 8.25
N ARG A 36 -6.88 1.34 8.65
CA ARG A 36 -8.31 1.52 8.94
C ARG A 36 -9.14 1.24 7.68
N GLY A 37 -10.10 0.32 7.81
CA GLY A 37 -11.03 -0.04 6.73
C GLY A 37 -10.49 -1.11 5.77
N VAL A 38 -9.29 -1.64 6.02
CA VAL A 38 -8.75 -2.79 5.30
C VAL A 38 -8.66 -3.97 6.26
N PRO A 39 -9.34 -5.10 6.01
CA PRO A 39 -9.35 -6.26 6.89
C PRO A 39 -8.09 -7.14 6.71
N ILE A 40 -6.93 -6.50 6.52
CA ILE A 40 -5.64 -7.15 6.29
C ILE A 40 -4.67 -6.67 7.38
N GLU A 41 -3.86 -7.59 7.88
CA GLU A 41 -2.75 -7.28 8.77
C GLU A 41 -1.44 -7.84 8.21
N GLY A 42 -0.38 -7.05 8.29
CA GLY A 42 0.99 -7.52 8.05
C GLY A 42 1.68 -7.81 9.37
N ARG A 43 2.49 -8.88 9.44
CA ARG A 43 3.30 -9.20 10.61
C ARG A 43 4.77 -9.34 10.25
N GLY A 44 5.66 -8.96 11.17
CA GLY A 44 7.10 -9.12 10.98
C GLY A 44 7.90 -8.88 12.26
N GLY A 45 9.18 -9.25 12.28
CA GLY A 45 10.05 -8.98 13.42
C GLY A 45 10.50 -7.51 13.54
N THR A 46 10.15 -6.68 12.57
CA THR A 46 10.45 -5.23 12.55
C THR A 46 9.27 -4.47 11.96
N ALA A 47 9.17 -3.18 12.27
CA ALA A 47 8.16 -2.30 11.69
C ALA A 47 8.17 -2.35 10.15
N ALA A 48 9.36 -2.24 9.53
CA ALA A 48 9.51 -2.32 8.09
C ALA A 48 9.11 -3.70 7.54
N GLY A 49 9.42 -4.79 8.26
CA GLY A 49 9.00 -6.14 7.90
C GLY A 49 7.48 -6.31 7.92
N ALA A 50 6.82 -5.77 8.94
CA ALA A 50 5.36 -5.78 9.03
C ALA A 50 4.70 -4.97 7.91
N ALA A 51 5.25 -3.80 7.57
CA ALA A 51 4.77 -3.01 6.42
C ALA A 51 4.93 -3.76 5.09
N ALA A 52 6.09 -4.38 4.86
CA ALA A 52 6.33 -5.14 3.63
C ALA A 52 5.39 -6.36 3.51
N ALA A 53 5.15 -7.06 4.63
CA ALA A 53 4.17 -8.15 4.68
C ALA A 53 2.75 -7.64 4.36
N TYR A 54 2.34 -6.53 4.98
CA TYR A 54 1.03 -5.91 4.72
C TYR A 54 0.83 -5.58 3.23
N CYS A 55 1.80 -4.91 2.60
CA CYS A 55 1.70 -4.56 1.19
C CYS A 55 1.53 -5.79 0.30
N ARG A 56 2.28 -6.87 0.58
CA ARG A 56 2.20 -8.11 -0.19
C ARG A 56 0.84 -8.80 -0.07
N GLU A 57 0.24 -8.81 1.11
CA GLU A 57 -1.08 -9.42 1.32
C GLU A 57 -2.17 -8.61 0.61
N VAL A 58 -2.10 -7.28 0.63
CA VAL A 58 -3.03 -6.40 -0.12
C VAL A 58 -2.93 -6.65 -1.63
N GLU A 59 -1.72 -6.84 -2.17
CA GLU A 59 -1.54 -7.15 -3.60
C GLU A 59 -2.12 -8.53 -4.01
N GLY A 60 -2.31 -9.45 -3.07
CA GLY A 60 -2.89 -10.77 -3.31
C GLY A 60 -4.42 -10.84 -3.18
N ASP A 61 -5.07 -9.80 -2.65
CA ASP A 61 -6.51 -9.75 -2.37
C ASP A 61 -7.32 -9.01 -3.49
N ASP A 62 -6.66 -8.57 -4.57
CA ASP A 62 -7.26 -7.90 -5.75
C ASP A 62 -7.78 -8.87 -6.83
#